data_AF-K1Y0J8-F1
#
_entry.id   AF-K1Y0J8-F1
#
_cell.length_a   1.000
_cell.length_b   1.000
_cell.length_c   1.000
_cell.angle_alpha   90.00
_cell.angle_beta   90.00
_cell.angle_gamma   90.00
#
_symmetry.space_group_name_H-M   'P 1'
#
loop_
_entity.id
_entity.type
_entity.pdbx_description
1 polymer ?
#
loop_
_entity_poly.entity_id
_entity_poly.type
_entity_poly.pdbx_seq_one_letter_code
_entity_poly.pdbx_strand_id
1 'polypeptide(L)'
;MGKQDGFKNPALNTVLEYQDEVKTAAIRIADLKAAIEVQEAIVNSATSFKTRLPEYLMQREDLLAEMATGAANHDELKTLDGEIAIEKQRQKDFLTQAAQSVPDAKQTVAGLRRKLDSAVVESETMKGRKPSILAALLQAEAEQAGAEYLQLALKLGEKYQLLLAIGRLLANVGGGRTTKVIAPAVDLVIPIFLSLEVHRGCDHPNRRHGELWDAVLNTFPDAIGAAAKEEAARITSLGVEW
;
A
#
# COMPACT_ATOMS: atom_id res chain seq x y z
N MET A 1 -27.83 20.54 5.11
CA MET A 1 -26.42 20.55 5.53
C MET A 1 -26.34 20.00 6.95
N GLY A 2 -26.45 18.68 7.09
CA GLY A 2 -26.23 17.99 8.36
C GLY A 2 -24.74 17.82 8.55
N LYS A 3 -24.20 18.27 9.68
CA LYS A 3 -22.85 17.92 10.11
C LYS A 3 -22.82 16.40 10.20
N GLN A 4 -21.99 15.75 9.37
CA GLN A 4 -21.59 14.37 9.60
C GLN A 4 -20.80 14.40 10.90
N ASP A 5 -21.49 14.16 12.02
CA ASP A 5 -20.84 13.83 13.27
C ASP A 5 -19.95 12.64 12.98
N GLY A 6 -18.64 12.89 13.04
CA GLY A 6 -17.59 11.93 12.72
C GLY A 6 -17.67 10.75 13.67
N PHE A 7 -18.54 9.80 13.35
CA PHE A 7 -18.42 8.44 13.84
C PHE A 7 -17.11 7.91 13.29
N LYS A 8 -16.11 7.85 14.17
CA LYS A 8 -14.81 7.25 13.90
C LYS A 8 -15.06 5.78 13.54
N ASN A 9 -15.18 5.45 12.26
CA ASN A 9 -15.21 4.07 11.82
C ASN A 9 -13.86 3.46 12.21
N PRO A 10 -13.80 2.57 13.22
CA PRO A 10 -12.52 2.03 13.67
C PRO A 10 -11.82 1.25 12.56
N ALA A 11 -12.57 0.65 11.63
CA ALA A 11 -12.01 -0.05 10.49
C ALA A 11 -11.33 0.90 9.48
N LEU A 12 -11.83 2.14 9.35
CA LEU A 12 -11.17 3.18 8.52
C LEU A 12 -9.81 3.55 9.11
N ASN A 13 -9.74 3.77 10.43
CA ASN A 13 -8.47 4.05 11.09
C ASN A 13 -7.48 2.90 10.91
N THR A 14 -7.94 1.64 11.02
CA THR A 14 -7.08 0.46 10.77
C THR A 14 -6.51 0.44 9.35
N VAL A 15 -7.29 0.85 8.34
CA VAL A 15 -6.80 0.94 6.96
C VAL A 15 -5.74 2.03 6.82
N LEU A 16 -5.97 3.21 7.40
CA LEU A 16 -5.04 4.33 7.35
C LEU A 16 -3.72 4.00 8.08
N GLU A 17 -3.80 3.42 9.28
CA GLU A 17 -2.64 2.94 10.04
C GLU A 17 -1.85 1.91 9.23
N TYR A 18 -2.53 0.96 8.61
CA TYR A 18 -1.90 -0.02 7.73
C TYR A 18 -1.19 0.63 6.52
N GLN A 19 -1.79 1.64 5.89
CA GLN A 19 -1.16 2.35 4.78
C GLN A 19 0.11 3.10 5.23
N ASP A 20 0.09 3.68 6.42
CA ASP A 20 1.26 4.34 7.01
C ASP A 20 2.37 3.34 7.39
N GLU A 21 2.00 2.16 7.91
CA GLU A 21 2.95 1.05 8.14
C GLU A 21 3.64 0.62 6.84
N VAL A 22 2.88 0.43 5.75
CA VAL A 22 3.41 0.06 4.44
C VAL A 22 4.33 1.14 3.88
N LYS A 23 3.96 2.42 4.00
CA LYS A 23 4.80 3.55 3.58
C LYS A 23 6.11 3.58 4.37
N THR A 24 6.02 3.42 5.69
CA THR A 24 7.20 3.36 6.57
C THR A 24 8.13 2.21 6.21
N ALA A 25 7.57 1.03 5.94
CA ALA A 25 8.35 -0.13 5.49
C ALA A 25 9.05 0.13 4.14
N ALA A 26 8.38 0.80 3.19
CA ALA A 26 8.96 1.17 1.91
C ALA A 26 10.12 2.17 2.05
N ILE A 27 9.98 3.19 2.90
CA ILE A 27 11.05 4.15 3.22
C ILE A 27 12.25 3.41 3.80
N ARG A 28 12.04 2.53 4.78
CA ARG A 28 13.10 1.73 5.41
C ARG A 28 13.86 0.86 4.38
N ILE A 29 13.16 0.26 3.43
CA ILE A 29 13.78 -0.50 2.33
C ILE A 29 14.64 0.42 1.44
N ALA A 30 14.15 1.61 1.11
CA ALA A 30 14.90 2.59 0.32
C ALA A 30 16.17 3.05 1.05
N ASP A 31 16.08 3.37 2.34
CA ASP A 31 17.21 3.78 3.16
C ASP A 31 18.28 2.68 3.25
N LEU A 32 17.86 1.42 3.40
CA LEU A 32 18.78 0.28 3.42
C LEU A 32 19.50 0.11 2.08
N LYS A 33 18.79 0.29 0.95
CA LYS A 33 19.40 0.25 -0.39
C LYS A 33 20.42 1.37 -0.58
N ALA A 34 20.05 2.60 -0.24
CA ALA A 34 20.96 3.75 -0.32
C ALA A 34 22.21 3.55 0.56
N ALA A 35 22.05 3.02 1.77
CA ALA A 35 23.19 2.70 2.64
C ALA A 35 24.10 1.61 2.06
N ILE A 36 23.54 0.60 1.38
CA ILE A 36 24.32 -0.43 0.67
C ILE A 36 25.13 0.21 -0.46
N GLU A 37 24.51 1.05 -1.29
CA GLU A 37 25.18 1.73 -2.41
C GLU A 37 26.37 2.57 -1.94
N VAL A 38 26.22 3.31 -0.84
CA VAL A 38 27.32 4.09 -0.24
C VAL A 38 28.49 3.19 0.15
N GLN A 39 28.23 2.04 0.77
CA GLN A 39 29.30 1.11 1.19
C GLN A 39 29.92 0.38 0.01
N GLU A 40 29.13 0.01 -0.99
CA GLU A 40 29.63 -0.59 -2.23
C GLU A 40 30.50 0.39 -3.01
N ALA A 41 30.22 1.70 -2.99
CA ALA A 41 31.09 2.72 -3.57
C ALA A 41 32.48 2.77 -2.90
N ILE A 42 32.56 2.58 -1.58
CA ILE A 42 33.84 2.47 -0.86
C ILE A 42 34.63 1.25 -1.33
N VAL A 43 33.97 0.09 -1.45
CA VAL A 43 34.62 -1.13 -1.92
C VAL A 43 35.07 -0.99 -3.39
N ASN A 44 34.21 -0.43 -4.24
CA ASN A 44 34.48 -0.28 -5.67
C ASN A 44 35.63 0.69 -5.91
N SER A 45 35.62 1.86 -5.26
CA SER A 45 36.71 2.84 -5.35
C SER A 45 38.05 2.24 -4.89
N ALA A 46 38.03 1.40 -3.85
CA ALA A 46 39.20 0.67 -3.39
C ALA A 46 39.75 -0.31 -4.45
N THR A 47 38.87 -1.05 -5.13
CA THR A 47 39.25 -2.02 -6.17
C THR A 47 39.63 -1.40 -7.51
N SER A 48 39.12 -0.21 -7.83
CA SER A 48 39.36 0.47 -9.11
C SER A 48 40.63 1.31 -9.15
N PHE A 49 41.38 1.39 -8.04
CA PHE A 49 42.59 2.20 -7.98
C PHE A 49 43.68 1.62 -8.89
N LYS A 50 44.07 2.45 -9.86
CA LYS A 50 45.18 2.17 -10.76
C LYS A 50 46.33 3.11 -10.42
N THR A 51 47.51 2.55 -10.23
CA THR A 51 48.74 3.32 -10.05
C THR A 51 49.47 3.45 -11.39
N ARG A 52 50.17 4.57 -11.58
CA ARG A 52 51.07 4.79 -12.72
C ARG A 52 52.46 4.21 -12.49
N LEU A 53 52.70 3.60 -11.33
CA LEU A 53 54.01 3.08 -10.97
C LEU A 53 54.62 2.13 -12.01
N PRO A 54 53.89 1.18 -12.64
CA PRO A 54 54.46 0.33 -13.69
C PRO A 54 54.94 1.13 -14.90
N GLU A 55 54.20 2.16 -15.30
CA GLU A 55 54.53 3.02 -16.44
C GLU A 55 55.80 3.83 -16.13
N TYR A 56 55.90 4.39 -14.92
CA TYR A 56 57.09 5.12 -14.49
C TYR A 56 58.32 4.22 -14.33
N LEU A 57 58.15 2.98 -13.87
CA LEU A 57 59.25 2.03 -13.77
C LEU A 57 59.78 1.64 -15.16
N MET A 58 58.89 1.45 -16.14
CA MET A 58 59.28 1.21 -17.53
C MET A 58 60.03 2.41 -18.12
N GLN A 59 59.51 3.62 -17.94
CA GLN A 59 60.19 4.86 -18.37
C GLN A 59 61.57 5.01 -17.73
N ARG A 60 61.73 4.58 -16.47
CA ARG A 60 63.01 4.63 -15.78
C ARG A 60 64.00 3.63 -16.36
N GLU A 61 63.55 2.42 -16.71
CA GLU A 61 64.37 1.42 -17.38
C GLU A 61 64.86 1.93 -18.74
N ASP A 62 63.96 2.53 -19.54
CA ASP A 62 64.28 3.11 -20.84
C ASP A 62 65.29 4.25 -20.71
N LEU A 63 65.08 5.17 -19.76
CA LEU A 63 65.95 6.33 -19.57
C LEU A 63 67.35 5.94 -19.06
N LEU A 64 67.46 4.87 -18.25
CA LEU A 64 68.74 4.29 -17.87
C LEU A 64 69.48 3.67 -19.07
N ALA A 65 68.76 3.05 -19.99
CA ALA A 65 69.34 2.52 -21.23
C ALA A 65 69.82 3.66 -22.14
N GLU A 66 69.04 4.73 -22.30
CA GLU A 66 69.43 5.92 -23.09
C GLU A 66 70.66 6.62 -22.52
N MET A 67 70.74 6.76 -21.19
CA MET A 67 71.92 7.26 -20.49
C MET A 67 73.17 6.41 -20.77
N ALA A 68 73.03 5.07 -20.80
CA ALA A 68 74.13 4.17 -21.13
C ALA A 68 74.63 4.34 -22.58
N THR A 69 73.75 4.79 -23.49
CA THR A 69 74.10 5.12 -24.89
C THR A 69 74.58 6.57 -25.08
N GLY A 70 74.57 7.39 -24.02
CA GLY A 70 74.99 8.79 -24.05
C GLY A 70 73.96 9.76 -24.64
N ALA A 71 72.69 9.33 -24.78
CA ALA A 71 71.61 10.10 -25.40
C ALA A 71 70.76 10.91 -24.40
N ALA A 72 70.84 10.63 -23.10
CA ALA A 72 70.01 11.24 -22.06
C ALA A 72 70.83 11.84 -20.90
N ASN A 73 70.22 12.79 -20.18
CA ASN A 73 70.85 13.54 -19.10
C ASN A 73 70.38 13.10 -17.70
N HIS A 74 71.25 13.28 -16.71
CA HIS A 74 71.01 12.83 -15.32
C HIS A 74 69.86 13.55 -14.60
N ASP A 75 69.50 14.76 -15.05
CA ASP A 75 68.44 15.57 -14.46
C ASP A 75 67.03 15.01 -14.73
N GLU A 76 66.82 14.38 -15.89
CA GLU A 76 65.55 13.73 -16.25
C GLU A 76 65.31 12.49 -15.39
N LEU A 77 66.36 11.69 -15.16
CA LEU A 77 66.32 10.55 -14.25
C LEU A 77 65.97 10.98 -12.82
N LYS A 78 66.58 12.06 -12.34
CA LYS A 78 66.31 12.58 -10.99
C LYS A 78 64.86 13.05 -10.84
N THR A 79 64.30 13.65 -11.89
CA THR A 79 62.89 14.09 -11.91
C THR A 79 61.95 12.88 -11.87
N LEU A 80 62.20 11.88 -12.71
CA LEU A 80 61.41 10.65 -12.76
C LEU A 80 61.49 9.84 -11.45
N ASP A 81 62.67 9.75 -10.84
CA ASP A 81 62.84 9.13 -9.51
C ASP A 81 62.01 9.84 -8.44
N GLY A 82 61.86 11.16 -8.53
CA GLY A 82 60.97 11.95 -7.69
C GLY A 82 59.50 11.58 -7.89
N GLU A 83 59.03 11.47 -9.14
CA GLU A 83 57.66 11.04 -9.46
C GLU A 83 57.37 9.61 -8.98
N ILE A 84 58.33 8.70 -9.15
CA ILE A 84 58.24 7.32 -8.65
C ILE A 84 58.10 7.29 -7.13
N ALA A 85 58.87 8.11 -6.41
CA ALA A 85 58.79 8.17 -4.94
C ALA A 85 57.42 8.69 -4.48
N ILE A 86 56.89 9.73 -5.13
CA ILE A 86 55.55 10.27 -4.86
C ILE A 86 54.47 9.22 -5.12
N GLU A 87 54.53 8.54 -6.27
CA GLU A 87 53.52 7.55 -6.66
C GLU A 87 53.58 6.29 -5.77
N LYS A 88 54.79 5.85 -5.35
CA LYS A 88 54.94 4.78 -4.34
C LYS A 88 54.31 5.15 -3.01
N GLN A 89 54.53 6.38 -2.55
CA GLN A 89 53.94 6.86 -1.30
C GLN A 89 52.41 6.91 -1.40
N ARG A 90 51.89 7.45 -2.51
CA ARG A 90 50.44 7.47 -2.80
C ARG A 90 49.83 6.08 -2.82
N GLN A 91 50.49 5.11 -3.47
CA GLN A 91 50.04 3.72 -3.49
C GLN A 91 50.03 3.12 -2.08
N LYS A 92 51.08 3.35 -1.29
CA LYS A 92 51.16 2.85 0.09
C LYS A 92 50.08 3.43 0.98
N ASP A 93 49.85 4.74 0.91
CA ASP A 93 48.82 5.42 1.70
C ASP A 93 47.42 4.91 1.31
N PHE A 94 47.18 4.75 0.01
CA PHE A 94 45.93 4.17 -0.50
C PHE A 94 45.73 2.73 -0.01
N LEU A 95 46.74 1.86 -0.13
CA LEU A 95 46.64 0.47 0.32
C LEU A 95 46.40 0.38 1.83
N THR A 96 47.04 1.26 2.61
CA THR A 96 46.85 1.33 4.07
C THR A 96 45.42 1.73 4.41
N GLN A 97 44.89 2.77 3.76
CA GLN A 97 43.52 3.22 3.96
C GLN A 97 42.50 2.16 3.50
N ALA A 98 42.73 1.53 2.35
CA ALA A 98 41.88 0.48 1.82
C ALA A 98 41.89 -0.78 2.70
N ALA A 99 43.04 -1.16 3.26
CA ALA A 99 43.16 -2.30 4.17
C ALA A 99 42.32 -2.11 5.46
N GLN A 100 42.10 -0.87 5.89
CA GLN A 100 41.25 -0.54 7.03
C GLN A 100 39.76 -0.45 6.64
N SER A 101 39.43 0.26 5.56
CA SER A 101 38.04 0.58 5.24
C SER A 101 37.29 -0.52 4.48
N VAL A 102 37.96 -1.30 3.63
CA VAL A 102 37.31 -2.29 2.77
C VAL A 102 36.73 -3.48 3.55
N PRO A 103 37.43 -4.08 4.53
CA PRO A 103 36.86 -5.18 5.32
C PRO A 103 35.59 -4.76 6.05
N ASP A 104 35.62 -3.59 6.71
CA ASP A 104 34.49 -3.03 7.44
C ASP A 104 33.32 -2.71 6.51
N ALA A 105 33.59 -2.10 5.35
CA ALA A 105 32.57 -1.83 4.34
C ALA A 105 31.93 -3.12 3.81
N LYS A 106 32.72 -4.16 3.51
CA LYS A 106 32.20 -5.47 3.05
C LYS A 106 31.33 -6.15 4.12
N GLN A 107 31.78 -6.14 5.37
CA GLN A 107 31.01 -6.71 6.47
C GLN A 107 29.70 -5.93 6.71
N THR A 108 29.76 -4.60 6.59
CA THR A 108 28.60 -3.71 6.69
C THR A 108 27.60 -4.00 5.57
N VAL A 109 28.04 -4.12 4.31
CA VAL A 109 27.19 -4.52 3.18
C VAL A 109 26.51 -5.85 3.45
N ALA A 110 27.22 -6.87 3.92
CA ALA A 110 26.64 -8.18 4.24
C ALA A 110 25.58 -8.08 5.37
N GLY A 111 25.82 -7.23 6.37
CA GLY A 111 24.83 -6.94 7.42
C GLY A 111 23.59 -6.22 6.91
N LEU A 112 23.79 -5.18 6.08
CA LEU A 112 22.71 -4.39 5.49
C LEU A 112 21.87 -5.22 4.53
N ARG A 113 22.47 -6.09 3.70
CA ARG A 113 21.74 -7.00 2.80
C ARG A 113 20.83 -7.95 3.57
N ARG A 114 21.31 -8.56 4.66
CA ARG A 114 20.45 -9.40 5.53
C ARG A 114 19.27 -8.62 6.11
N LYS A 115 19.51 -7.37 6.55
CA LYS A 115 18.43 -6.49 7.05
C LYS A 115 17.45 -6.11 5.94
N LEU A 116 17.94 -5.87 4.73
CA LEU A 116 17.12 -5.58 3.55
C LEU A 116 16.21 -6.76 3.22
N ASP A 117 16.75 -7.99 3.18
CA ASP A 117 15.99 -9.20 2.91
C ASP A 117 14.86 -9.37 3.95
N SER A 118 15.18 -9.20 5.24
CA SER A 118 14.18 -9.22 6.31
C SER A 118 13.10 -8.15 6.14
N ALA A 119 13.48 -6.90 5.81
CA ALA A 119 12.53 -5.80 5.62
C ALA A 119 11.64 -6.02 4.39
N VAL A 120 12.16 -6.61 3.31
CA VAL A 120 11.39 -6.97 2.12
C VAL A 120 10.36 -8.04 2.45
N VAL A 121 10.76 -9.11 3.16
CA VAL A 121 9.83 -10.17 3.59
C VAL A 121 8.73 -9.62 4.51
N GLU A 122 9.10 -8.75 5.45
CA GLU A 122 8.15 -8.06 6.33
C GLU A 122 7.14 -7.21 5.54
N SER A 123 7.63 -6.42 4.57
CA SER A 123 6.78 -5.61 3.69
C SER A 123 5.83 -6.45 2.85
N GLU A 124 6.29 -7.56 2.26
CA GLU A 124 5.41 -8.46 1.50
C GLU A 124 4.36 -9.14 2.38
N THR A 125 4.73 -9.50 3.61
CA THR A 125 3.79 -10.04 4.60
C THR A 125 2.71 -9.01 4.96
N MET A 126 3.10 -7.75 5.15
CA MET A 126 2.16 -6.64 5.37
C MET A 126 1.23 -6.47 4.17
N LYS A 127 1.77 -6.43 2.94
CA LYS A 127 0.95 -6.32 1.71
C LYS A 127 -0.06 -7.46 1.57
N GLY A 128 0.29 -8.67 2.00
CA GLY A 128 -0.61 -9.82 2.04
C GLY A 128 -1.85 -9.60 2.93
N ARG A 129 -1.79 -8.69 3.91
CA ARG A 129 -2.94 -8.34 4.78
C ARG A 129 -3.91 -7.36 4.12
N LYS A 130 -3.54 -6.66 3.04
CA LYS A 130 -4.38 -5.64 2.37
C LYS A 130 -5.81 -6.10 2.10
N PRO A 131 -6.05 -7.27 1.46
CA PRO A 131 -7.41 -7.68 1.12
C PRO A 131 -8.28 -7.89 2.36
N SER A 132 -7.71 -8.46 3.43
CA SER A 132 -8.45 -8.70 4.68
C SER A 132 -8.83 -7.41 5.40
N ILE A 133 -7.96 -6.41 5.38
CA ILE A 133 -8.18 -5.11 6.02
C ILE A 133 -9.24 -4.30 5.25
N LEU A 134 -9.15 -4.28 3.92
CA LEU A 134 -10.16 -3.64 3.07
C LEU A 134 -11.53 -4.34 3.16
N ALA A 135 -11.55 -5.68 3.21
CA ALA A 135 -12.79 -6.42 3.42
C ALA A 135 -13.44 -6.10 4.77
N ALA A 136 -12.64 -5.96 5.83
CA ALA A 136 -13.15 -5.56 7.15
C ALA A 136 -13.75 -4.14 7.14
N LEU A 137 -13.12 -3.19 6.43
CA LEU A 137 -13.69 -1.85 6.23
C LEU A 137 -15.03 -1.93 5.49
N LEU A 138 -15.08 -2.63 4.35
CA LEU A 138 -16.31 -2.76 3.57
C LEU A 138 -17.43 -3.45 4.35
N GLN A 139 -17.11 -4.47 5.16
CA GLN A 139 -18.08 -5.10 6.04
C GLN A 139 -18.61 -4.11 7.08
N ALA A 140 -17.75 -3.30 7.70
CA ALA A 140 -18.19 -2.30 8.68
C ALA A 140 -19.11 -1.23 8.05
N GLU A 141 -18.79 -0.76 6.84
CA GLU A 141 -19.65 0.17 6.09
C GLU A 141 -20.99 -0.49 5.72
N ALA A 142 -20.97 -1.77 5.33
CA ALA A 142 -22.18 -2.53 5.04
C ALA A 142 -23.07 -2.72 6.28
N GLU A 143 -22.49 -2.97 7.45
CA GLU A 143 -23.24 -3.04 8.72
C GLU A 143 -23.90 -1.70 9.06
N GLN A 144 -23.20 -0.58 8.85
CA GLN A 144 -23.77 0.74 9.08
C GLN A 144 -24.94 1.02 8.12
N ALA A 145 -24.74 0.81 6.82
CA ALA A 145 -25.79 0.98 5.83
C ALA A 145 -26.97 0.01 6.08
N GLY A 146 -26.69 -1.21 6.52
CA GLY A 146 -27.68 -2.20 6.93
C GLY A 146 -28.51 -1.73 8.12
N ALA A 147 -27.87 -1.15 9.14
CA ALA A 147 -28.57 -0.60 10.30
C ALA A 147 -29.55 0.52 9.91
N GLU A 148 -29.11 1.44 9.04
CA GLU A 148 -29.95 2.53 8.51
C GLU A 148 -31.11 1.98 7.68
N TYR A 149 -30.82 1.03 6.79
CA TYR A 149 -31.81 0.32 6.00
C TYR A 149 -32.87 -0.35 6.88
N LEU A 150 -32.46 -1.07 7.92
CA LEU A 150 -33.37 -1.77 8.82
C LEU A 150 -34.31 -0.79 9.53
N GLN A 151 -33.81 0.36 9.98
CA GLN A 151 -34.65 1.39 10.60
C GLN A 151 -35.70 1.94 9.62
N LEU A 152 -35.31 2.17 8.36
CA LEU A 152 -36.24 2.63 7.31
C LEU A 152 -37.26 1.55 6.97
N ALA A 153 -36.83 0.30 6.89
CA ALA A 153 -37.68 -0.87 6.66
C ALA A 153 -38.77 -1.00 7.74
N LEU A 154 -38.39 -0.89 9.02
CA LEU A 154 -39.34 -0.94 10.14
C LEU A 154 -40.38 0.19 10.05
N LYS A 155 -39.94 1.43 9.78
CA LYS A 155 -40.85 2.57 9.59
C LYS A 155 -41.79 2.38 8.41
N LEU A 156 -41.30 1.82 7.30
CA LEU A 156 -42.14 1.48 6.15
C LEU A 156 -43.19 0.44 6.54
N GLY A 157 -42.79 -0.60 7.29
CA GLY A 157 -43.69 -1.61 7.83
C GLY A 157 -44.80 -1.02 8.69
N GLU A 158 -44.46 -0.12 9.62
CA GLU A 158 -45.45 0.59 10.46
C GLU A 158 -46.45 1.38 9.63
N LYS A 159 -45.98 2.15 8.63
CA LYS A 159 -46.86 2.93 7.74
C LYS A 159 -47.74 2.04 6.88
N TYR A 160 -47.21 0.94 6.37
CA TYR A 160 -47.97 -0.04 5.61
C TYR A 160 -49.08 -0.69 6.45
N GLN A 161 -48.79 -1.08 7.70
CA GLN A 161 -49.79 -1.60 8.64
C GLN A 161 -50.90 -0.57 8.94
N LEU A 162 -50.53 0.70 9.14
CA LEU A 162 -51.49 1.78 9.34
C LEU A 162 -52.42 1.96 8.13
N LEU A 163 -51.88 1.92 6.90
CA LEU A 163 -52.69 2.01 5.69
C LEU A 163 -53.64 0.82 5.54
N LEU A 164 -53.20 -0.40 5.87
CA LEU A 164 -54.08 -1.57 5.91
C LEU A 164 -55.20 -1.40 6.94
N ALA A 165 -54.89 -0.90 8.14
CA ALA A 165 -55.89 -0.63 9.18
C ALA A 165 -56.91 0.42 8.73
N ILE A 166 -56.45 1.54 8.15
CA ILE A 166 -57.33 2.58 7.60
C ILE A 166 -58.20 2.00 6.47
N GLY A 167 -57.62 1.20 5.57
CA GLY A 167 -58.37 0.53 4.50
C GLY A 167 -59.47 -0.39 5.03
N ARG A 168 -59.20 -1.15 6.11
CA ARG A 168 -60.20 -1.98 6.80
C ARG A 168 -61.31 -1.13 7.43
N LEU A 169 -60.96 -0.04 8.11
CA LEU A 169 -61.93 0.87 8.71
C LEU A 169 -62.83 1.52 7.65
N LEU A 170 -62.26 1.95 6.53
CA LEU A 170 -63.02 2.53 5.40
C LEU A 170 -64.01 1.53 4.81
N ALA A 171 -63.62 0.26 4.67
CA ALA A 171 -64.52 -0.79 4.18
C ALA A 171 -65.74 -1.00 5.11
N ASN A 172 -65.53 -0.90 6.42
CA ASN A 172 -66.59 -1.05 7.43
C ASN A 172 -67.56 0.15 7.44
N VAL A 173 -67.04 1.38 7.26
CA VAL A 173 -67.86 2.61 7.26
C VAL A 173 -68.58 2.82 5.92
N GLY A 174 -67.96 2.46 4.79
CA GLY A 174 -68.49 2.68 3.43
C GLY A 174 -69.55 1.69 2.95
N GLY A 175 -70.13 0.87 3.83
CA GLY A 175 -71.18 -0.09 3.48
C GLY A 175 -70.75 -1.14 2.43
N GLY A 176 -69.47 -1.50 2.39
CA GLY A 176 -68.93 -2.51 1.47
C GLY A 176 -68.74 -2.07 0.01
N ARG A 177 -69.06 -0.81 -0.35
CA ARG A 177 -68.85 -0.29 -1.71
C ARG A 177 -67.50 0.41 -1.87
N THR A 178 -66.50 -0.41 -2.19
CA THR A 178 -65.34 -0.09 -3.07
C THR A 178 -64.59 1.25 -2.89
N THR A 179 -64.06 1.51 -1.70
CA THR A 179 -62.85 2.34 -1.55
C THR A 179 -61.69 1.47 -1.09
N LYS A 180 -61.25 0.54 -1.97
CA LYS A 180 -60.05 -0.25 -1.71
C LYS A 180 -58.84 0.67 -1.81
N VAL A 181 -58.32 1.12 -0.66
CA VAL A 181 -57.09 1.93 -0.59
C VAL A 181 -55.87 1.14 -1.07
N ILE A 182 -55.92 -0.20 -0.95
CA ILE A 182 -54.82 -1.10 -1.33
C ILE A 182 -55.38 -2.17 -2.27
N ALA A 183 -54.67 -2.42 -3.38
CA ALA A 183 -54.98 -3.50 -4.30
C ALA A 183 -54.90 -4.87 -3.57
N PRO A 184 -55.86 -5.79 -3.75
CA PRO A 184 -56.04 -6.95 -2.88
C PRO A 184 -54.98 -8.07 -2.97
N ALA A 185 -53.75 -7.81 -3.41
CA ALA A 185 -52.74 -8.86 -3.59
C ALA A 185 -51.27 -8.41 -3.50
N VAL A 186 -50.98 -7.21 -2.97
CA VAL A 186 -49.59 -6.74 -2.89
C VAL A 186 -49.07 -6.92 -1.47
N ASP A 187 -48.46 -8.08 -1.23
CA ASP A 187 -47.64 -8.29 -0.04
C ASP A 187 -46.43 -7.36 -0.10
N LEU A 188 -46.23 -6.55 0.95
CA LEU A 188 -44.99 -5.83 1.12
C LEU A 188 -43.87 -6.85 1.43
N VAL A 189 -42.86 -6.89 0.58
CA VAL A 189 -41.66 -7.71 0.79
C VAL A 189 -40.47 -6.77 0.96
N ILE A 190 -39.85 -6.82 2.13
CA ILE A 190 -38.65 -6.07 2.44
C ILE A 190 -37.49 -7.07 2.57
N PRO A 191 -36.45 -6.97 1.74
CA PRO A 191 -35.27 -7.84 1.82
C PRO A 191 -34.58 -7.80 3.19
N ILE A 192 -33.93 -8.92 3.54
CA ILE A 192 -33.05 -9.01 4.70
C ILE A 192 -31.70 -9.53 4.22
N PHE A 193 -30.64 -8.78 4.50
CA PHE A 193 -29.25 -9.21 4.27
C PHE A 193 -28.72 -10.08 5.42
N LEU A 194 -28.82 -11.40 5.27
CA LEU A 194 -28.43 -12.37 6.31
C LEU A 194 -26.91 -12.38 6.62
N SER A 195 -26.10 -11.82 5.73
CA SER A 195 -24.66 -11.64 5.94
C SER A 195 -24.31 -10.47 6.85
N LEU A 196 -25.29 -9.64 7.22
CA LEU A 196 -25.12 -8.51 8.14
C LEU A 196 -25.62 -8.91 9.53
N GLU A 197 -24.78 -8.71 10.54
CA GLU A 197 -25.09 -9.03 11.92
C GLU A 197 -26.27 -8.20 12.43
N VAL A 198 -26.38 -6.94 12.00
CA VAL A 198 -27.49 -6.04 12.39
C VAL A 198 -28.87 -6.55 11.97
N HIS A 199 -28.93 -7.47 11.00
CA HIS A 199 -30.17 -8.08 10.51
C HIS A 199 -30.48 -9.44 11.14
N ARG A 200 -29.60 -9.96 12.01
CA ARG A 200 -29.77 -11.26 12.65
C ARG A 200 -31.04 -11.27 13.50
N GLY A 201 -31.88 -12.30 13.32
CA GLY A 201 -33.12 -12.48 14.09
C GLY A 201 -34.29 -11.59 13.64
N CYS A 202 -34.14 -10.83 12.55
CA CYS A 202 -35.24 -10.09 11.92
C CYS A 202 -35.97 -10.93 10.85
N ASP A 203 -35.61 -12.19 10.68
CA ASP A 203 -36.22 -13.09 9.73
C ASP A 203 -37.68 -13.40 10.08
N HIS A 204 -38.54 -13.41 9.05
CA HIS A 204 -39.94 -13.73 9.24
C HIS A 204 -40.10 -15.25 9.41
N PRO A 205 -40.70 -15.76 10.51
CA PRO A 205 -40.70 -17.18 10.85
C PRO A 205 -41.38 -18.07 9.81
N ASN A 206 -42.23 -17.49 8.96
CA ASN A 206 -42.97 -18.20 7.91
C ASN A 206 -42.47 -17.95 6.47
N ARG A 207 -41.39 -17.18 6.24
CA ARG A 207 -40.84 -16.95 4.89
C ARG A 207 -39.50 -17.65 4.73
N ARG A 208 -39.46 -18.75 3.96
CA ARG A 208 -38.23 -19.39 3.50
C ARG A 208 -37.61 -18.51 2.42
N HIS A 209 -36.39 -18.01 2.66
CA HIS A 209 -35.46 -17.35 1.75
C HIS A 209 -36.01 -16.63 0.50
N GLY A 210 -35.79 -15.30 0.44
CA GLY A 210 -35.28 -14.65 -0.77
C GLY A 210 -36.18 -14.54 -2.00
N GLU A 211 -37.32 -13.84 -1.91
CA GLU A 211 -37.98 -13.34 -3.12
C GLU A 211 -37.99 -11.81 -3.14
N LEU A 212 -37.02 -11.26 -3.88
CA LEU A 212 -36.99 -9.88 -4.33
C LEU A 212 -38.01 -9.72 -5.46
N TRP A 213 -39.11 -8.98 -5.25
CA TRP A 213 -39.81 -8.43 -6.40
C TRP A 213 -38.96 -7.28 -6.95
N ASP A 214 -38.26 -7.63 -8.02
CA ASP A 214 -37.31 -6.83 -8.74
C ASP A 214 -38.00 -5.78 -9.64
N ALA A 215 -38.40 -4.66 -9.04
CA ALA A 215 -38.67 -3.44 -9.80
C ALA A 215 -37.38 -2.62 -10.00
N VAL A 216 -36.40 -2.68 -9.10
CA VAL A 216 -35.22 -1.79 -9.15
C VAL A 216 -34.15 -2.26 -10.13
N LEU A 217 -33.85 -3.56 -10.22
CA LEU A 217 -32.85 -4.10 -11.15
C LEU A 217 -33.39 -4.13 -12.59
N ASN A 218 -34.71 -4.31 -12.77
CA ASN A 218 -35.36 -4.21 -14.09
C ASN A 218 -35.50 -2.76 -14.61
N THR A 219 -35.50 -1.75 -13.73
CA THR A 219 -35.66 -0.34 -14.15
C THR A 219 -34.32 0.36 -14.37
N PHE A 220 -33.22 -0.12 -13.78
CA PHE A 220 -31.90 0.52 -13.88
C PHE A 220 -30.77 -0.53 -14.00
N PRO A 221 -30.49 -1.03 -15.22
CA PRO A 221 -29.53 -2.11 -15.45
C PRO A 221 -28.10 -1.84 -14.92
N ASP A 222 -27.74 -0.58 -14.64
CA ASP A 222 -26.41 -0.17 -14.14
C ASP A 222 -26.41 0.46 -12.73
N ALA A 223 -27.53 0.49 -12.00
CA ALA A 223 -27.62 1.21 -10.72
C ALA A 223 -26.63 0.68 -9.66
N ILE A 224 -26.41 -0.63 -9.59
CA ILE A 224 -25.47 -1.23 -8.62
C ILE A 224 -24.02 -0.86 -8.98
N GLY A 225 -23.65 -0.92 -10.26
CA GLY A 225 -22.31 -0.56 -10.71
C GLY A 225 -22.00 0.92 -10.48
N ALA A 226 -22.98 1.80 -10.68
CA ALA A 226 -22.86 3.22 -10.38
C ALA A 226 -22.70 3.48 -8.87
N ALA A 227 -23.55 2.86 -8.03
CA ALA A 227 -23.46 2.98 -6.58
C ALA A 227 -22.13 2.45 -6.02
N ALA A 228 -21.63 1.33 -6.54
CA ALA A 228 -20.33 0.78 -6.14
C ALA A 228 -19.18 1.74 -6.49
N LYS A 229 -19.22 2.41 -7.63
CA LYS A 229 -18.23 3.42 -8.03
C LYS A 229 -18.29 4.66 -7.15
N GLU A 230 -19.50 5.14 -6.85
CA GLU A 230 -19.70 6.29 -5.96
C GLU A 230 -19.15 5.98 -4.57
N GLU A 231 -19.44 4.79 -4.04
CA GLU A 231 -18.97 4.36 -2.74
C GLU A 231 -17.45 4.16 -2.70
N ALA A 232 -16.87 3.55 -3.74
CA ALA A 232 -15.43 3.47 -3.89
C ALA A 232 -14.77 4.86 -3.95
N ALA A 233 -15.38 5.82 -4.65
CA ALA A 233 -14.90 7.21 -4.70
C ALA A 233 -15.00 7.90 -3.34
N ARG A 234 -16.09 7.67 -2.59
CA ARG A 234 -16.26 8.16 -1.22
C ARG A 234 -15.16 7.61 -0.31
N ILE A 235 -14.94 6.31 -0.30
CA ILE A 235 -13.89 5.66 0.50
C ILE A 235 -12.49 6.18 0.11
N THR A 236 -12.23 6.36 -1.20
CA THR A 236 -10.98 6.96 -1.68
C THR A 236 -10.80 8.39 -1.19
N SER A 237 -11.88 9.19 -1.14
CA SER A 237 -11.83 10.57 -0.62
C SER A 237 -11.50 10.65 0.88
N LEU A 238 -11.66 9.55 1.62
CA LEU A 238 -11.25 9.40 3.01
C LEU A 238 -9.78 8.99 3.18
N GLY A 239 -9.03 8.83 2.09
CA GLY A 239 -7.59 8.50 2.10
C GLY A 239 -7.26 7.02 1.85
N VAL A 240 -8.26 6.18 1.65
CA VAL A 240 -8.05 4.75 1.40
C VAL A 240 -7.59 4.50 -0.04
N GLU A 241 -6.50 3.75 -0.18
CA GLU A 241 -5.92 3.34 -1.47
C GLU A 241 -6.30 1.86 -1.76
N TRP A 242 -7.06 1.65 -2.85
CA TRP A 242 -7.51 0.33 -3.31
C TRP A 242 -6.38 -0.54 -3.86
#